data_AF-S5S2F2-F1
#
_entry.id   AF-S5S2F2-F1
#
_cell.length_a   1.000
_cell.length_b   1.000
_cell.length_c   1.000
_cell.angle_alpha   90.00
_cell.angle_beta   90.00
_cell.angle_gamma   90.00
#
_symmetry.space_group_name_H-M   'P 1'
#
loop_
_entity.id
_entity.type
_entity.pdbx_description
1 polymer ?
#
loop_
_entity_poly.entity_id
_entity_poly.type
_entity_poly.pdbx_seq_one_letter_code
_entity_poly.pdbx_strand_id
1 'polypeptide(L)'
;SLPGSPGLVDYTLEPLHVLLDSQDPRREALRRALSQYLTDRARWRDCSRPCPPGRQKSPRDPCQCVCHGSAVTTQDCCPRQRGLAQLEVTFIQAWGLWGDWFTATDAYVKLFFGGQELRTSTV
;
A
#
# COMPACT_ATOMS: atom_id res chain seq x y z
N SER A 1 -4.36 -10.50 -45.35
CA SER A 1 -5.59 -9.90 -44.78
C SER A 1 -6.26 -10.95 -43.88
N LEU A 2 -7.15 -10.55 -42.95
CA LEU A 2 -7.84 -11.48 -42.04
C LEU A 2 -8.47 -12.71 -42.75
N PRO A 3 -9.09 -12.59 -43.94
CA PRO A 3 -9.60 -13.76 -44.68
C PRO A 3 -8.51 -14.73 -45.17
N GLY A 4 -7.28 -14.26 -45.40
CA GLY A 4 -6.15 -15.07 -45.84
C GLY A 4 -5.28 -15.61 -44.71
N SER A 5 -5.45 -15.10 -43.49
CA SER A 5 -4.77 -15.57 -42.28
C SER A 5 -5.61 -15.16 -41.07
N PRO A 6 -6.61 -15.97 -40.70
CA PRO A 6 -7.44 -15.68 -39.53
C PRO A 6 -6.67 -15.99 -38.24
N GLY A 7 -6.87 -15.15 -37.23
CA GLY A 7 -6.40 -15.40 -35.86
C GLY A 7 -7.51 -15.97 -34.99
N LEU A 8 -7.12 -16.70 -33.94
CA LEU A 8 -8.05 -17.18 -32.92
C LEU A 8 -8.38 -16.05 -31.95
N VAL A 9 -9.64 -15.60 -31.94
CA VAL A 9 -10.11 -14.47 -31.10
C VAL A 9 -10.74 -14.96 -29.81
N ASP A 10 -11.56 -16.01 -29.90
CA ASP A 10 -12.26 -16.62 -28.78
C ASP A 10 -12.48 -18.11 -29.04
N TYR A 11 -12.61 -18.90 -27.97
CA TYR A 11 -12.73 -20.35 -28.05
C TYR A 11 -13.27 -20.94 -26.74
N THR A 12 -13.84 -22.14 -26.85
CA THR A 12 -14.24 -22.95 -25.69
C THR A 12 -13.15 -23.97 -25.38
N LEU A 13 -12.89 -24.21 -24.09
CA LEU A 13 -11.90 -25.18 -23.63
C LEU A 13 -12.57 -26.38 -22.96
N GLU A 14 -12.07 -27.57 -23.28
CA GLU A 14 -12.36 -28.80 -22.54
C GLU A 14 -11.09 -29.35 -21.90
N PRO A 15 -11.17 -29.93 -20.68
CA PRO A 15 -10.00 -30.54 -20.04
C PRO A 15 -9.48 -31.75 -20.82
N LEU A 16 -8.15 -31.88 -20.93
CA LEU A 16 -7.52 -32.97 -21.70
C LEU A 16 -7.94 -34.39 -21.28
N HIS A 17 -8.28 -34.61 -20.01
CA HIS A 17 -8.71 -35.93 -19.53
C HIS A 17 -10.05 -36.39 -20.13
N VAL A 18 -10.83 -35.50 -20.73
CA VAL A 18 -12.10 -35.84 -21.42
C VAL A 18 -11.84 -36.63 -22.70
N LEU A 19 -10.66 -36.45 -23.31
CA LEU A 19 -10.26 -37.16 -24.53
C LEU A 19 -9.94 -38.65 -24.29
N LEU A 20 -9.74 -39.06 -23.03
CA LEU A 20 -9.48 -40.46 -22.67
C LEU A 20 -10.78 -41.20 -22.43
N ASP A 21 -10.84 -42.48 -22.83
CA ASP A 21 -11.98 -43.34 -22.54
C ASP A 21 -12.29 -43.38 -21.04
N SER A 22 -13.58 -43.50 -20.72
CA SER A 22 -14.04 -43.52 -19.32
C SER A 22 -13.49 -44.71 -18.52
N GLN A 23 -13.11 -45.80 -19.19
CA GLN A 23 -12.51 -46.99 -18.60
C GLN A 23 -10.97 -46.91 -18.50
N ASP A 24 -10.33 -45.91 -19.11
CA ASP A 24 -8.86 -45.78 -19.04
C ASP A 24 -8.45 -45.34 -17.63
N PRO A 25 -7.66 -46.15 -16.90
CA PRO A 25 -7.23 -45.81 -15.54
C PRO A 25 -6.40 -44.52 -15.46
N ARG A 26 -5.78 -44.10 -16.58
CA ARG A 26 -5.00 -42.85 -16.66
C ARG A 26 -5.88 -41.61 -16.66
N ARG A 27 -7.17 -41.71 -16.99
CA ARG A 27 -8.09 -40.58 -17.07
C ARG A 27 -8.17 -39.83 -15.73
N GLU A 28 -8.39 -40.56 -14.65
CA GLU A 28 -8.49 -39.96 -13.32
C GLU A 28 -7.14 -39.46 -12.79
N ALA A 29 -6.05 -40.12 -13.17
CA ALA A 29 -4.70 -39.63 -12.87
C ALA A 29 -4.42 -38.28 -13.56
N LEU A 30 -4.76 -38.16 -14.85
CA LEU A 30 -4.59 -36.94 -15.63
C LEU A 30 -5.49 -35.81 -15.11
N ARG A 31 -6.74 -36.12 -14.73
CA ARG A 31 -7.66 -35.17 -14.10
C ARG A 31 -7.06 -34.58 -12.82
N ARG A 32 -6.52 -35.42 -11.94
CA ARG A 32 -5.85 -34.98 -10.71
C ARG A 32 -4.61 -34.13 -10.99
N ALA A 33 -3.76 -34.57 -11.92
CA ALA A 33 -2.56 -33.82 -12.31
C ALA A 33 -2.89 -32.42 -12.85
N LEU A 34 -3.92 -32.30 -13.70
CA LEU A 34 -4.39 -31.01 -14.21
C LEU A 34 -4.95 -30.13 -13.10
N SER A 35 -5.74 -30.71 -12.19
CA SER A 35 -6.33 -29.97 -11.07
C SER A 35 -5.24 -29.40 -10.15
N GLN A 36 -4.21 -30.21 -9.87
CA GLN A 36 -3.04 -29.78 -9.12
C GLN A 36 -2.27 -28.69 -9.86
N TYR A 37 -1.98 -28.86 -11.15
CA TYR A 37 -1.28 -27.86 -11.97
C TYR A 37 -1.99 -26.49 -11.92
N LEU A 38 -3.32 -26.46 -12.07
CA LEU A 38 -4.09 -25.22 -12.01
C LEU A 38 -4.04 -24.57 -10.63
N THR A 39 -4.13 -25.38 -9.57
CA THR A 39 -4.12 -24.88 -8.19
C THR A 39 -2.74 -24.33 -7.81
N ASP A 40 -1.67 -25.04 -8.16
CA ASP A 40 -0.28 -24.65 -7.88
C ASP A 40 0.12 -23.37 -8.63
N ARG A 41 -0.48 -23.13 -9.80
CA ARG A 41 -0.25 -21.94 -10.64
C ARG A 41 -1.25 -20.82 -10.39
N ALA A 42 -2.24 -21.04 -9.52
CA ALA A 42 -3.25 -20.05 -9.24
C ALA A 42 -2.62 -18.76 -8.70
N ARG A 43 -3.12 -17.62 -9.13
CA ARG A 43 -2.74 -16.33 -8.56
C ARG A 43 -3.79 -15.93 -7.54
N TRP A 44 -3.43 -15.99 -6.26
CA TRP A 44 -4.29 -15.52 -5.17
C TRP A 44 -3.74 -14.25 -4.54
N ARG A 45 -4.61 -13.54 -3.82
CA ARG A 45 -4.21 -12.39 -3.00
C ARG A 45 -3.72 -12.88 -1.64
N ASP A 46 -2.42 -12.78 -1.42
CA ASP A 46 -1.80 -13.09 -0.13
C ASP A 46 -1.87 -11.87 0.79
N CYS A 47 -2.84 -11.87 1.71
CA CYS A 47 -3.07 -10.78 2.66
C CYS A 47 -2.04 -10.69 3.78
N SER A 48 -1.12 -11.66 3.89
CA SER A 48 -0.01 -11.58 4.83
C SER A 48 1.08 -10.62 4.34
N ARG A 49 1.18 -10.40 3.02
CA ARG A 49 2.16 -9.49 2.42
C ARG A 49 1.94 -8.04 2.85
N PRO A 50 3.01 -7.22 2.89
CA PRO A 50 2.89 -5.80 3.16
C PRO A 50 2.12 -5.10 2.02
N CYS A 51 1.45 -4.02 2.38
CA CYS A 51 0.83 -3.13 1.40
C CYS A 51 1.89 -2.40 0.56
N PRO A 52 1.51 -1.87 -0.62
CA PRO A 52 2.39 -1.01 -1.38
C PRO A 52 2.91 0.18 -0.55
N PRO A 53 4.09 0.73 -0.87
CA PRO A 53 4.63 1.89 -0.18
C PRO A 53 3.63 3.04 -0.09
N GLY A 54 3.56 3.70 1.07
CA GLY A 54 2.60 4.77 1.35
C GLY A 54 1.21 4.30 1.80
N ARG A 55 0.99 2.99 1.91
CA ARG A 55 -0.25 2.39 2.44
C ARG A 55 0.04 1.50 3.64
N GLN A 56 -0.96 1.39 4.51
CA GLN A 56 -0.95 0.63 5.76
C GLN A 56 -2.04 -0.45 5.69
N LYS A 57 -1.84 -1.59 6.38
CA LYS A 57 -2.93 -2.57 6.56
C LYS A 57 -4.05 -2.01 7.43
N SER A 58 -5.29 -2.26 7.03
CA SER A 58 -6.45 -1.93 7.87
C SER A 58 -6.43 -2.75 9.17
N PRO A 59 -6.66 -2.13 10.33
CA PRO A 59 -6.81 -2.86 11.59
C PRO A 59 -8.02 -3.81 11.61
N ARG A 60 -9.01 -3.58 10.74
CA ARG A 60 -10.26 -4.36 10.67
C ARG A 60 -10.20 -5.49 9.64
N ASP A 61 -9.41 -5.32 8.58
CA ASP A 61 -9.28 -6.31 7.50
C ASP A 61 -7.83 -6.34 6.98
N PRO A 62 -7.07 -7.42 7.23
CA PRO A 62 -5.67 -7.52 6.80
C PRO A 62 -5.50 -7.57 5.28
N CYS A 63 -6.57 -7.86 4.52
CA CYS A 63 -6.57 -7.85 3.06
C CYS A 63 -6.79 -6.46 2.46
N GLN A 64 -7.08 -5.44 3.28
CA GLN A 64 -7.32 -4.07 2.85
C GLN A 64 -6.12 -3.17 3.17
N CYS A 65 -5.72 -2.39 2.18
CA CYS A 65 -4.68 -1.37 2.32
C CYS A 65 -5.34 0.02 2.37
N VAL A 66 -5.13 0.72 3.47
CA VAL A 66 -5.63 2.08 3.73
C VAL A 66 -4.48 3.09 3.64
N CYS A 67 -4.80 4.35 3.35
CA CYS A 67 -3.81 5.43 3.37
C CYS A 67 -3.47 5.81 4.82
N HIS A 68 -2.27 6.36 5.03
CA HIS A 68 -2.05 7.19 6.21
C HIS A 68 -3.05 8.35 6.16
N GLY A 69 -3.92 8.43 7.16
CA GLY A 69 -4.99 9.42 7.22
C GLY A 69 -4.41 10.83 7.23
N SER A 70 -4.53 11.54 6.11
CA SER A 70 -4.10 12.93 5.99
C SER A 70 -5.11 13.71 5.15
N ALA A 71 -5.37 14.96 5.52
CA ALA A 71 -6.24 15.83 4.73
C ALA A 71 -5.66 16.16 3.34
N VAL A 72 -4.36 15.91 3.14
CA VAL A 72 -3.60 16.29 1.95
C VAL A 72 -3.53 15.19 0.88
N THR A 73 -4.06 13.99 1.18
CA THR A 73 -4.13 12.86 0.24
C THR A 73 -5.55 12.61 -0.28
N THR A 74 -5.66 11.98 -1.44
CA THR A 74 -6.92 11.49 -2.03
C THR A 74 -7.26 10.07 -1.54
N GLN A 75 -8.42 9.54 -1.93
CA GLN A 75 -8.85 8.17 -1.60
C GLN A 75 -7.87 7.09 -2.15
N ASP A 76 -7.16 7.40 -3.24
CA ASP A 76 -6.14 6.53 -3.83
C ASP A 76 -4.75 6.70 -3.20
N CYS A 77 -4.66 7.43 -2.08
CA CYS A 77 -3.43 7.75 -1.38
C CYS A 77 -2.46 8.62 -2.21
N CYS A 78 -2.99 9.42 -3.15
CA CYS A 78 -2.18 10.33 -3.95
C CYS A 78 -2.15 11.74 -3.32
N PRO A 79 -0.99 12.43 -3.31
CA PRO A 79 -0.93 13.83 -2.90
C PRO A 79 -1.82 14.70 -3.79
N ARG A 80 -2.60 15.61 -3.18
CA ARG A 80 -3.49 16.53 -3.93
C ARG A 80 -2.77 17.59 -4.75
N GLN A 81 -1.54 17.92 -4.37
CA GLN A 81 -0.70 18.91 -5.06
C GLN A 81 0.79 18.59 -4.88
N ARG A 82 1.62 19.19 -5.72
CA ARG A 82 3.08 19.08 -5.63
C ARG A 82 3.60 19.90 -4.44
N GLY A 83 4.74 19.49 -3.89
CA GLY A 83 5.39 20.20 -2.78
C GLY A 83 4.83 19.90 -1.38
N LEU A 84 3.94 18.91 -1.24
CA LEU A 84 3.46 18.44 0.06
C LEU A 84 4.51 17.57 0.76
N ALA A 85 4.73 17.81 2.04
CA ALA A 85 5.65 17.05 2.90
C ALA A 85 5.15 17.04 4.36
N GLN A 86 5.65 16.08 5.15
CA GLN A 86 5.50 16.08 6.60
C GLN A 86 6.70 16.80 7.22
N LEU A 87 6.45 17.89 7.95
CA LEU A 87 7.47 18.64 8.70
C LEU A 87 7.40 18.24 10.17
N GLU A 88 8.50 17.69 10.69
CA GLU A 88 8.66 17.38 12.11
C GLU A 88 9.76 18.27 12.67
N VAL A 89 9.42 19.08 13.68
CA VAL A 89 10.35 20.01 14.33
C VAL A 89 10.54 19.57 15.77
N THR A 90 11.78 19.26 16.13
CA THR A 90 12.17 18.89 17.49
C THR A 90 13.09 19.95 18.07
N PHE A 91 12.80 20.40 19.29
CA PHE A 91 13.67 21.31 20.03
C PHE A 91 14.52 20.50 21.01
N ILE A 92 15.85 20.63 20.91
CA ILE A 92 16.78 19.81 21.68
C ILE A 92 17.17 20.53 22.98
N GLN A 93 17.65 21.77 22.91
CA GLN A 93 18.03 22.59 24.08
C GLN A 93 18.44 24.01 23.66
N ALA A 94 18.49 24.92 24.64
CA ALA A 94 19.15 26.21 24.53
C ALA A 94 20.09 26.41 25.73
N TRP A 95 21.12 27.22 25.54
CA TRP A 95 22.16 27.47 26.54
C TRP A 95 22.46 28.96 26.63
N GLY A 96 22.85 29.43 27.82
CA GLY A 96 23.26 30.81 28.01
C GLY A 96 22.17 31.83 27.66
N LEU A 97 20.91 31.51 27.92
CA LEU A 97 19.79 32.43 27.69
C LEU A 97 19.74 33.48 28.81
N TRP A 98 19.89 34.75 28.47
CA TRP A 98 19.72 35.87 29.41
C TRP A 98 18.71 36.88 28.86
N GLY A 99 17.88 37.41 29.75
CA GLY A 99 16.92 38.48 29.48
C GLY A 99 17.45 39.87 29.86
N ASP A 100 16.56 40.75 30.29
CA ASP A 100 16.95 42.01 30.91
C ASP A 100 17.64 41.77 32.27
N TRP A 101 18.46 42.74 32.70
CA TRP A 101 19.36 42.59 33.86
C TRP A 101 18.65 42.45 35.22
N PHE A 102 17.34 42.70 35.25
CA PHE A 102 16.58 42.85 36.48
C PHE A 102 15.61 41.68 36.76
N THR A 103 15.40 40.77 35.81
CA THR A 103 14.41 39.68 35.96
C THR A 103 14.96 38.30 35.62
N ALA A 104 14.30 37.24 36.10
CA ALA A 104 14.63 35.86 35.76
C ALA A 104 14.18 35.55 34.32
N THR A 105 14.96 34.75 33.58
CA THR A 105 14.66 34.41 32.19
C THR A 105 13.48 33.42 32.11
N ASP A 106 12.36 33.87 31.55
CA ASP A 106 11.20 33.03 31.19
C ASP A 106 11.33 32.54 29.72
N ALA A 107 12.06 31.45 29.50
CA ALA A 107 12.43 31.03 28.15
C ALA A 107 11.33 30.20 27.47
N TYR A 108 11.01 30.50 26.20
CA TYR A 108 10.18 29.65 25.35
C TYR A 108 10.52 29.85 23.88
N VAL A 109 10.10 28.90 23.04
CA VAL A 109 10.31 28.95 21.59
C VAL A 109 8.96 29.11 20.89
N LYS A 110 8.93 29.96 19.86
CA LYS A 110 7.83 30.06 18.90
C LYS A 110 8.30 29.60 17.53
N LEU A 111 7.54 28.71 16.91
CA LEU A 111 7.75 28.21 15.56
C LEU A 111 6.64 28.75 14.66
N PHE A 112 7.04 29.30 13.50
CA PHE A 112 6.11 29.77 12.48
C PHE A 112 6.38 29.04 11.17
N PHE A 113 5.38 28.34 10.64
CA PHE A 113 5.49 27.68 9.33
C PHE A 113 4.12 27.52 8.66
N GLY A 114 4.00 27.85 7.37
CA GLY A 114 2.76 27.63 6.62
C GLY A 114 1.52 28.32 7.22
N GLY A 115 1.69 29.46 7.90
CA GLY A 115 0.61 30.15 8.61
C GLY A 115 0.22 29.55 9.96
N GLN A 116 0.95 28.55 10.45
CA GLN A 116 0.77 27.96 11.78
C GLN A 116 1.79 28.55 12.76
N GLU A 117 1.36 28.81 13.99
CA GLU A 117 2.21 29.17 15.14
C GLU A 117 2.14 28.04 16.18
N LEU A 118 3.30 27.53 16.58
CA LEU A 118 3.44 26.61 17.71
C LEU A 118 4.34 27.24 18.77
N ARG A 119 4.04 26.99 20.04
CA ARG A 119 4.79 27.55 21.18
C ARG A 119 5.08 26.47 22.21
N THR A 120 6.31 26.44 22.73
CA THR A 120 6.66 25.59 23.87
C THR A 120 6.15 26.20 25.18
N SER A 121 6.00 25.39 26.22
CA SER A 121 5.84 25.92 27.57
C SER A 121 7.04 26.80 27.94
N THR A 122 6.79 27.76 28.82
CA THR A 122 7.87 28.53 29.46
C THR A 122 8.68 27.61 30.37
N VAL A 123 10.00 27.76 30.32
CA VAL A 123 10.99 27.12 31.21
C VAL A 123 11.63 28.19 32.07
#